data_AF-A0A1H7V0R6-F1
#
_entry.id   AF-A0A1H7V0R6-F1
#
_cell.length_a   1.000
_cell.length_b   1.000
_cell.length_c   1.000
_cell.angle_alpha   90.00
_cell.angle_beta   90.00
_cell.angle_gamma   90.00
#
_symmetry.space_group_name_H-M   'P 1'
#
loop_
_entity.id
_entity.type
_entity.pdbx_description
1 polymer ?
#
loop_
_entity_poly.entity_id
_entity_poly.type
_entity_poly.pdbx_seq_one_letter_code
_entity_poly.pdbx_strand_id
1 'polypeptide(L)'
;MRTLIYFCCCALLLFGCNKSLQQNDLLAGRGALTDVSATAVAIPKSTAKKIFIHWMPWFETPASRGAWGYHWKMNTRNPDVIVNGKRQIAAYYYPKTGPYASGDPDIIEYQLLLMKYAGADGVFIDWPGTRQRYDYPDNLANSNALINKLGAVGLQFGIVHEDRNWDPGMAADAHGDFTYMQSNYFNQSNYLKTNNAPVVLNFGPITFHQPAEWDVILNGLSPRPKVIPLYGFTSQVGSNNAGGEFPWIYQDHPTVVNNYYAQAGSFPLSIGVVYPGFNSFYAAGGADGPTWQIPFNGTGTFSTMLDKALGSGVNIIQFATWNDYGEGTIIEPTDEYGYSFLTIMQQKLGVPYGQHELELVTRLYNARKQYAGNGSVQQQLNQVFTYLANLQTGNAENLLNTLGGSNPPPTGTGVLIKNKWAKHLFV
;
A
#
# COMPACT_ATOMS: atom_id res chain seq x y z
N MET A 1 -37.93 -30.16 -47.37
CA MET A 1 -37.24 -31.43 -47.07
C MET A 1 -36.31 -31.71 -48.25
N ARG A 2 -34.99 -31.52 -48.06
CA ARG A 2 -34.00 -32.60 -47.76
C ARG A 2 -33.71 -33.43 -49.05
N THR A 3 -32.50 -33.61 -49.58
CA THR A 3 -31.13 -33.45 -49.07
C THR A 3 -30.11 -33.56 -50.22
N LEU A 4 -29.00 -32.80 -50.11
CA LEU A 4 -27.62 -32.89 -50.62
C LEU A 4 -27.25 -33.64 -51.93
N ILE A 5 -26.47 -32.93 -52.75
CA ILE A 5 -25.43 -33.46 -53.66
C ILE A 5 -24.12 -32.74 -53.36
N TYR A 6 -23.03 -33.52 -53.23
CA TYR A 6 -21.64 -33.07 -53.03
C TYR A 6 -21.05 -32.42 -54.30
N PHE A 7 -20.22 -31.39 -54.14
CA PHE A 7 -19.33 -30.92 -55.22
C PHE A 7 -17.91 -30.64 -54.71
N CYS A 8 -16.95 -31.23 -55.43
CA CYS A 8 -15.52 -30.94 -55.40
C CYS A 8 -15.22 -29.47 -55.71
N CYS A 9 -14.14 -28.92 -55.15
CA CYS A 9 -13.44 -27.80 -55.77
C CYS A 9 -11.92 -27.89 -55.56
N CYS A 10 -11.23 -27.68 -56.68
CA CYS A 10 -9.81 -27.87 -56.92
C CYS A 10 -8.95 -26.72 -56.40
N ALA A 11 -7.68 -27.04 -56.11
CA ALA A 11 -6.59 -26.10 -55.92
C ALA A 11 -6.19 -25.45 -57.25
N LEU A 12 -5.93 -24.13 -57.23
CA LEU A 12 -5.30 -23.39 -58.32
C LEU A 12 -4.14 -22.56 -57.76
N LEU A 13 -2.94 -22.94 -58.17
CA LEU A 13 -1.69 -22.19 -58.03
C LEU A 13 -1.65 -21.10 -59.11
N LEU A 14 -1.37 -19.85 -58.73
CA LEU A 14 -0.99 -18.79 -59.66
C LEU A 14 0.35 -18.20 -59.25
N PHE A 15 1.33 -18.36 -60.14
CA PHE A 15 2.59 -17.63 -60.15
C PHE A 15 2.37 -16.22 -60.72
N GLY A 16 2.94 -15.21 -60.05
CA GLY A 16 3.04 -13.85 -60.57
C GLY A 16 4.32 -13.17 -60.09
N CYS A 17 5.28 -12.98 -60.99
CA CYS A 17 6.41 -12.07 -60.81
C CYS A 17 6.00 -10.65 -61.22
N ASN A 18 6.30 -9.62 -60.40
CA ASN A 18 7.10 -8.48 -60.86
C ASN A 18 7.40 -7.44 -59.75
N LYS A 19 8.69 -7.08 -59.71
CA LYS A 19 9.34 -5.79 -59.43
C LYS A 19 9.11 -5.05 -58.10
N SER A 20 10.26 -4.73 -57.50
CA SER A 20 10.51 -3.82 -56.40
C SER A 20 9.93 -2.42 -56.64
N LEU A 21 9.21 -1.92 -55.65
CA LEU A 21 9.13 -0.49 -55.36
C LEU A 21 9.78 -0.27 -54.00
N GLN A 22 10.95 0.38 -54.01
CA GLN A 22 11.46 1.07 -52.83
C GLN A 22 10.45 2.13 -52.45
N GLN A 23 9.71 1.89 -51.36
CA GLN A 23 8.96 2.94 -50.69
C GLN A 23 9.77 3.33 -49.46
N ASN A 24 10.27 4.58 -49.50
CA ASN A 24 10.95 5.25 -48.42
C ASN A 24 10.13 5.12 -47.13
N ASP A 25 10.66 4.40 -46.15
CA ASP A 25 10.22 4.45 -44.76
C ASP A 25 10.59 5.82 -44.17
N LEU A 26 9.77 6.82 -44.46
CA LEU A 26 9.67 8.06 -43.70
C LEU A 26 8.82 7.78 -42.45
N LEU A 27 9.35 6.96 -41.55
CA LEU A 27 8.88 6.83 -40.16
C LEU A 27 10.06 7.01 -39.20
N ALA A 28 10.87 8.04 -39.44
CA ALA A 28 11.79 8.57 -38.44
C ALA A 28 11.00 9.49 -37.49
N GLY A 29 10.88 9.10 -36.22
CA GLY A 29 10.48 10.03 -35.15
C GLY A 29 9.51 9.54 -34.07
N ARG A 30 9.18 8.25 -33.95
CA ARG A 30 8.56 7.72 -32.72
C ARG A 30 9.65 7.07 -31.88
N GLY A 31 10.04 7.69 -30.77
CA GLY A 31 10.96 7.05 -29.81
C GLY A 31 10.39 5.68 -29.44
N ALA A 32 11.10 4.61 -29.83
CA ALA A 32 10.68 3.25 -29.53
C ALA A 32 10.65 3.08 -28.01
N LEU A 33 9.55 2.56 -27.46
CA LEU A 33 9.51 2.10 -26.08
C LEU A 33 10.58 1.03 -25.91
N THR A 34 11.40 1.17 -24.87
CA THR A 34 12.45 0.20 -24.55
C THR A 34 11.83 -0.96 -23.79
N ASP A 35 12.14 -2.19 -24.21
CA ASP A 35 11.71 -3.37 -23.45
C ASP A 35 12.55 -3.47 -22.16
N VAL A 36 12.01 -2.94 -21.07
CA VAL A 36 12.61 -3.02 -19.74
C VAL A 36 11.62 -3.80 -18.87
N SER A 37 12.08 -4.89 -18.28
CA SER A 37 11.28 -5.59 -17.27
C SER A 37 11.50 -4.95 -15.90
N ALA A 38 10.46 -4.94 -15.05
CA ALA A 38 10.61 -4.55 -13.66
C ALA A 38 11.48 -5.59 -12.94
N THR A 39 12.63 -5.14 -12.46
CA THR A 39 13.53 -5.89 -11.58
C THR A 39 13.22 -5.48 -10.15
N ALA A 40 13.14 -6.45 -9.23
CA ALA A 40 12.91 -6.20 -7.81
C ALA A 40 14.16 -5.57 -7.16
N VAL A 41 14.46 -4.31 -7.51
CA VAL A 41 15.60 -3.57 -6.95
C VAL A 41 15.20 -3.00 -5.60
N ALA A 42 15.82 -3.45 -4.52
CA ALA A 42 15.58 -2.85 -3.20
C ALA A 42 16.05 -1.39 -3.17
N ILE A 43 15.32 -0.53 -2.46
CA ILE A 43 15.73 0.85 -2.22
C ILE A 43 16.95 0.85 -1.27
N PRO A 44 18.09 1.45 -1.63
CA PRO A 44 19.23 1.53 -0.72
C PRO A 44 18.90 2.43 0.47
N LYS A 45 19.36 2.02 1.66
CA LYS A 45 19.18 2.75 2.93
C LYS A 45 20.27 2.37 3.93
N SER A 46 20.50 3.19 4.96
CA SER A 46 21.58 3.03 5.93
C SER A 46 21.26 2.05 7.07
N THR A 47 19.97 1.81 7.35
CA THR A 47 19.54 0.87 8.39
C THR A 47 19.43 -0.56 7.87
N ALA A 48 19.86 -1.53 8.68
CA ALA A 48 19.63 -2.96 8.42
C ALA A 48 18.25 -3.44 8.87
N LYS A 49 17.48 -2.62 9.60
CA LYS A 49 16.13 -2.96 10.04
C LYS A 49 15.18 -2.97 8.85
N LYS A 50 14.25 -3.92 8.82
CA LYS A 50 13.21 -3.93 7.80
C LYS A 50 12.16 -2.85 8.08
N ILE A 51 11.68 -2.21 7.03
CA ILE A 51 10.72 -1.09 7.08
C ILE A 51 9.43 -1.57 6.42
N PHE A 52 8.37 -1.71 7.21
CA PHE A 52 7.06 -2.14 6.74
C PHE A 52 6.04 -1.03 6.92
N ILE A 53 5.16 -0.85 5.95
CA ILE A 53 4.10 0.15 6.04
C ILE A 53 2.78 -0.56 6.28
N HIS A 54 2.03 -0.15 7.31
CA HIS A 54 0.73 -0.73 7.59
C HIS A 54 -0.34 -0.08 6.69
N TRP A 55 -1.01 -0.87 5.86
CA TRP A 55 -1.93 -0.38 4.82
C TRP A 55 -3.36 -0.91 5.01
N MET A 56 -4.33 -0.02 4.85
CA MET A 56 -5.76 -0.26 5.01
C MET A 56 -6.46 -0.48 3.64
N PRO A 57 -7.22 -1.57 3.46
CA PRO A 57 -7.82 -1.93 2.17
C PRO A 57 -9.21 -1.33 1.89
N TRP A 58 -9.74 -0.47 2.74
CA TRP A 58 -11.19 -0.31 2.91
C TRP A 58 -11.83 0.94 2.31
N PHE A 59 -11.14 1.63 1.40
CA PHE A 59 -11.65 2.83 0.76
C PHE A 59 -12.31 2.52 -0.57
N GLU A 60 -13.51 3.07 -0.80
CA GLU A 60 -14.32 2.75 -1.98
C GLU A 60 -15.05 3.96 -2.55
N THR A 61 -15.18 4.00 -3.88
CA THR A 61 -15.81 5.11 -4.61
C THR A 61 -16.99 4.62 -5.46
N PRO A 62 -17.83 5.53 -5.97
CA PRO A 62 -18.85 5.15 -6.94
C PRO A 62 -18.31 4.47 -8.20
N ALA A 63 -17.07 4.79 -8.61
CA ALA A 63 -16.46 4.18 -9.79
C ALA A 63 -16.06 2.71 -9.58
N SER A 64 -15.73 2.30 -8.35
CA SER A 64 -15.32 0.93 -8.05
C SER A 64 -16.50 0.01 -7.77
N ARG A 65 -17.55 0.48 -7.08
CA ARG A 65 -18.69 -0.36 -6.67
C ARG A 65 -20.06 0.31 -6.71
N GLY A 66 -20.19 1.44 -7.40
CA GLY A 66 -21.46 2.15 -7.56
C GLY A 66 -21.88 3.04 -6.39
N ALA A 67 -21.16 3.02 -5.26
CA ALA A 67 -21.41 3.92 -4.12
C ALA A 67 -20.13 4.19 -3.32
N TRP A 68 -20.11 5.30 -2.57
CA TRP A 68 -19.06 5.59 -1.59
C TRP A 68 -19.03 4.55 -0.46
N GLY A 69 -17.83 4.06 -0.13
CA GLY A 69 -17.59 3.15 0.99
C GLY A 69 -17.85 3.77 2.35
N TYR A 70 -18.06 2.92 3.36
CA TYR A 70 -18.28 3.39 4.74
C TYR A 70 -17.11 4.25 5.24
N HIS A 71 -15.86 3.88 4.94
CA HIS A 71 -14.68 4.56 5.46
C HIS A 71 -14.48 6.01 4.95
N TRP A 72 -15.11 6.41 3.84
CA TRP A 72 -15.16 7.83 3.44
C TRP A 72 -16.31 8.61 4.06
N LYS A 73 -17.32 7.93 4.62
CA LYS A 73 -18.57 8.52 5.08
C LYS A 73 -18.70 8.56 6.61
N MET A 74 -18.28 7.47 7.27
CA MET A 74 -18.83 7.07 8.56
C MET A 74 -20.35 7.30 8.57
N ASN A 75 -20.92 7.83 9.66
CA ASN A 75 -22.35 8.09 9.77
C ASN A 75 -22.74 9.54 9.41
N THR A 76 -21.78 10.48 9.33
CA THR A 76 -22.08 11.93 9.27
C THR A 76 -21.56 12.65 8.02
N ARG A 77 -20.90 11.96 7.08
CA ARG A 77 -20.30 12.59 5.89
C ARG A 77 -20.91 12.07 4.61
N ASN A 78 -21.06 12.98 3.64
CA ASN A 78 -21.54 12.67 2.31
C ASN A 78 -20.54 13.16 1.25
N PRO A 79 -19.68 12.27 0.70
CA PRO A 79 -18.67 12.65 -0.28
C PRO A 79 -19.22 13.17 -1.62
N ASP A 80 -20.52 13.04 -1.90
CA ASP A 80 -21.15 13.70 -3.05
C ASP A 80 -21.30 15.21 -2.86
N VAL A 81 -21.26 15.69 -1.61
CA VAL A 81 -21.21 17.11 -1.29
C VAL A 81 -19.78 17.60 -1.45
N ILE A 82 -19.59 18.60 -2.33
CA ILE A 82 -18.31 19.24 -2.59
C ILE A 82 -18.36 20.68 -2.05
N VAL A 83 -17.40 21.02 -1.18
CA VAL A 83 -17.23 22.36 -0.62
C VAL A 83 -15.81 22.83 -0.92
N ASN A 84 -15.68 23.99 -1.57
CA ASN A 84 -14.39 24.57 -1.94
C ASN A 84 -13.46 23.59 -2.69
N GLY A 85 -14.03 22.79 -3.60
CA GLY A 85 -13.29 21.80 -4.39
C GLY A 85 -12.94 20.51 -3.64
N LYS A 86 -13.34 20.35 -2.38
CA LYS A 86 -13.11 19.15 -1.57
C LYS A 86 -14.41 18.41 -1.28
N ARG A 87 -14.39 17.09 -1.36
CA ARG A 87 -15.52 16.22 -0.96
C ARG A 87 -15.65 16.19 0.55
N GLN A 88 -16.87 16.11 1.06
CA GLN A 88 -17.12 15.97 2.48
C GLN A 88 -16.83 14.52 2.92
N ILE A 89 -15.66 14.27 3.49
CA ILE A 89 -15.19 12.93 3.89
C ILE A 89 -15.04 12.79 5.41
N ALA A 90 -15.03 11.55 5.90
CA ALA A 90 -14.84 11.18 7.30
C ALA A 90 -13.36 11.13 7.71
N ALA A 91 -12.68 12.26 7.53
CA ALA A 91 -11.28 12.43 7.89
C ALA A 91 -10.99 13.89 8.25
N TYR A 92 -10.04 14.12 9.15
CA TYR A 92 -9.48 15.45 9.40
C TYR A 92 -8.36 15.83 8.43
N TYR A 93 -7.74 14.83 7.80
CA TYR A 93 -6.61 15.01 6.89
C TYR A 93 -7.03 14.63 5.48
N TYR A 94 -6.86 15.53 4.52
CA TYR A 94 -7.39 15.33 3.18
C TYR A 94 -6.33 14.71 2.26
N PRO A 95 -6.56 13.52 1.67
CA PRO A 95 -5.59 12.89 0.75
C PRO A 95 -5.20 13.83 -0.38
N LYS A 96 -3.91 13.94 -0.70
CA LYS A 96 -3.43 14.80 -1.79
C LYS A 96 -3.98 14.37 -3.16
N THR A 97 -4.31 13.09 -3.31
CA THR A 97 -4.96 12.50 -4.49
C THR A 97 -6.48 12.74 -4.54
N GLY A 98 -7.07 13.29 -3.47
CA GLY A 98 -8.51 13.18 -3.19
C GLY A 98 -8.90 11.77 -2.73
N PRO A 99 -10.16 11.57 -2.28
CA PRO A 99 -10.65 10.26 -1.88
C PRO A 99 -10.68 9.30 -3.07
N TYR A 100 -10.29 8.05 -2.81
CA TYR A 100 -9.98 7.05 -3.83
C TYR A 100 -10.61 5.69 -3.50
N ALA A 101 -10.52 4.74 -4.44
CA ALA A 101 -10.79 3.33 -4.17
C ALA A 101 -9.47 2.60 -3.93
N SER A 102 -9.37 1.79 -2.88
CA SER A 102 -8.14 1.09 -2.50
C SER A 102 -7.66 0.11 -3.60
N GLY A 103 -8.59 -0.42 -4.40
CA GLY A 103 -8.29 -1.27 -5.55
C GLY A 103 -8.00 -0.54 -6.87
N ASP A 104 -8.01 0.81 -6.91
CA ASP A 104 -7.68 1.56 -8.13
C ASP A 104 -6.20 1.30 -8.51
N PRO A 105 -5.91 0.77 -9.72
CA PRO A 105 -4.56 0.40 -10.11
C PRO A 105 -3.60 1.60 -10.15
N ASP A 106 -4.07 2.80 -10.49
CA ASP A 106 -3.22 4.00 -10.50
C ASP A 106 -2.87 4.44 -9.08
N ILE A 107 -3.80 4.27 -8.13
CA ILE A 107 -3.58 4.54 -6.70
C ILE A 107 -2.60 3.53 -6.13
N ILE A 108 -2.75 2.26 -6.46
CA ILE A 108 -1.79 1.22 -6.05
C ILE A 108 -0.39 1.54 -6.60
N GLU A 109 -0.25 1.91 -7.89
CA GLU A 109 1.05 2.34 -8.43
C GLU A 109 1.63 3.54 -7.67
N TYR A 110 0.80 4.55 -7.43
CA TYR A 110 1.17 5.74 -6.68
C TYR A 110 1.69 5.42 -5.28
N GLN A 111 0.89 4.68 -4.49
CA GLN A 111 1.21 4.38 -3.10
C GLN A 111 2.45 3.49 -2.98
N LEU A 112 2.53 2.43 -3.77
CA LEU A 112 3.66 1.50 -3.72
C LEU A 112 4.98 2.15 -4.14
N LEU A 113 4.96 3.04 -5.14
CA LEU A 113 6.17 3.78 -5.53
C LEU A 113 6.56 4.81 -4.45
N LEU A 114 5.60 5.51 -3.83
CA LEU A 114 5.92 6.41 -2.72
C LEU A 114 6.51 5.66 -1.52
N MET A 115 5.92 4.51 -1.13
CA MET A 115 6.46 3.66 -0.06
C MET A 115 7.89 3.22 -0.39
N LYS A 116 8.15 2.80 -1.63
CA LYS A 116 9.48 2.42 -2.11
C LYS A 116 10.48 3.58 -1.97
N TYR A 117 10.17 4.75 -2.52
CA TYR A 117 11.05 5.92 -2.45
C TYR A 117 11.16 6.53 -1.03
N ALA A 118 10.27 6.16 -0.11
CA ALA A 118 10.38 6.48 1.31
C ALA A 118 11.26 5.50 2.11
N GLY A 119 11.68 4.38 1.52
CA GLY A 119 12.58 3.42 2.18
C GLY A 119 11.91 2.12 2.66
N ALA A 120 10.67 1.83 2.25
CA ALA A 120 9.98 0.60 2.63
C ALA A 120 10.60 -0.65 1.97
N ASP A 121 10.61 -1.76 2.71
CA ASP A 121 10.90 -3.10 2.19
C ASP A 121 9.63 -3.91 1.95
N GLY A 122 8.52 -3.53 2.59
CA GLY A 122 7.27 -4.25 2.46
C GLY A 122 6.07 -3.56 3.06
N VAL A 123 4.94 -4.24 2.97
CA VAL A 123 3.63 -3.76 3.43
C VAL A 123 3.03 -4.78 4.39
N PHE A 124 2.52 -4.31 5.53
CA PHE A 124 1.59 -5.08 6.36
C PHE A 124 0.18 -4.70 5.94
N ILE A 125 -0.58 -5.68 5.45
CA ILE A 125 -1.91 -5.47 4.89
C ILE A 125 -2.92 -5.82 5.96
N ASP A 126 -3.70 -4.84 6.40
CA ASP A 126 -4.87 -5.07 7.24
C ASP A 126 -5.88 -5.89 6.43
N TRP A 127 -6.10 -7.14 6.82
CA TRP A 127 -6.73 -8.14 5.98
C TRP A 127 -8.00 -8.69 6.64
N PRO A 128 -9.15 -8.59 5.97
CA PRO A 128 -10.46 -8.66 6.62
C PRO A 128 -10.97 -10.08 6.90
N GLY A 129 -10.39 -11.12 6.32
CA GLY A 129 -11.04 -12.44 6.28
C GLY A 129 -11.63 -12.79 4.92
N THR A 130 -12.14 -14.02 4.82
CA THR A 130 -12.85 -14.54 3.64
C THR A 130 -14.38 -14.47 3.78
N ARG A 131 -14.89 -14.02 4.92
CA ARG A 131 -16.34 -13.96 5.21
C ARG A 131 -17.06 -13.04 4.22
N GLN A 132 -18.23 -13.49 3.75
CA GLN A 132 -19.13 -12.69 2.91
C GLN A 132 -20.03 -11.79 3.77
N ARG A 133 -19.43 -10.84 4.49
CA ARG A 133 -20.10 -9.95 5.45
C ARG A 133 -19.56 -8.53 5.32
N TYR A 134 -20.43 -7.54 5.54
CA TYR A 134 -20.08 -6.12 5.49
C TYR A 134 -19.33 -5.76 4.20
N ASP A 135 -18.23 -5.02 4.31
CA ASP A 135 -17.31 -4.66 3.23
C ASP A 135 -16.10 -5.60 3.13
N TYR A 136 -16.08 -6.72 3.86
CA TYR A 136 -14.97 -7.67 3.83
C TYR A 136 -14.65 -8.21 2.43
N PRO A 137 -15.64 -8.51 1.55
CA PRO A 137 -15.34 -8.92 0.18
C PRO A 137 -14.62 -7.83 -0.64
N ASP A 138 -15.00 -6.56 -0.45
CA ASP A 138 -14.36 -5.42 -1.12
C ASP A 138 -12.91 -5.28 -0.60
N ASN A 139 -12.72 -5.34 0.73
CA ASN A 139 -11.43 -5.25 1.38
C ASN A 139 -10.48 -6.41 0.98
N LEU A 140 -11.01 -7.63 0.81
CA LEU A 140 -10.25 -8.77 0.31
C LEU A 140 -9.84 -8.59 -1.15
N ALA A 141 -10.75 -8.08 -1.99
CA ALA A 141 -10.45 -7.77 -3.39
C ALA A 141 -9.35 -6.70 -3.51
N ASN A 142 -9.44 -5.64 -2.70
CA ASN A 142 -8.43 -4.58 -2.65
C ASN A 142 -7.08 -5.06 -2.13
N SER A 143 -7.08 -5.91 -1.10
CA SER A 143 -5.87 -6.57 -0.60
C SER A 143 -5.19 -7.39 -1.71
N ASN A 144 -5.97 -8.17 -2.45
CA ASN A 144 -5.46 -8.96 -3.58
C ASN A 144 -4.93 -8.08 -4.72
N ALA A 145 -5.60 -6.97 -5.03
CA ALA A 145 -5.13 -6.02 -6.04
C ALA A 145 -3.77 -5.42 -5.67
N LEU A 146 -3.57 -5.03 -4.41
CA LEU A 146 -2.29 -4.56 -3.90
C LEU A 146 -1.22 -5.67 -3.99
N ILE A 147 -1.52 -6.87 -3.47
CA ILE A 147 -0.59 -8.02 -3.44
C ILE A 147 -0.07 -8.35 -4.84
N ASN A 148 -0.95 -8.35 -5.85
CA ASN A 148 -0.59 -8.64 -7.24
C ASN A 148 0.41 -7.63 -7.82
N LYS A 149 0.54 -6.42 -7.27
CA LYS A 149 1.45 -5.38 -7.76
C LYS A 149 2.74 -5.27 -6.97
N LEU A 150 2.81 -5.77 -5.73
CA LEU A 150 3.99 -5.66 -4.85
C LEU A 150 5.28 -6.19 -5.50
N GLY A 151 5.20 -7.33 -6.18
CA GLY A 151 6.35 -7.93 -6.86
C GLY A 151 6.96 -7.01 -7.92
N ALA A 152 6.13 -6.21 -8.61
CA ALA A 152 6.57 -5.29 -9.65
C ALA A 152 7.37 -4.09 -9.11
N VAL A 153 7.28 -3.78 -7.82
CA VAL A 153 8.07 -2.73 -7.16
C VAL A 153 9.13 -3.31 -6.21
N GLY A 154 9.25 -4.64 -6.13
CA GLY A 154 10.21 -5.33 -5.27
C GLY A 154 9.90 -5.24 -3.77
N LEU A 155 8.62 -5.10 -3.39
CA LEU A 155 8.20 -5.03 -1.99
C LEU A 155 7.73 -6.40 -1.47
N GLN A 156 8.07 -6.69 -0.23
CA GLN A 156 7.56 -7.80 0.55
C GLN A 156 6.14 -7.51 1.08
N PHE A 157 5.45 -8.54 1.59
CA PHE A 157 4.27 -8.32 2.41
C PHE A 157 4.08 -9.34 3.53
N GLY A 158 3.33 -8.93 4.54
CA GLY A 158 2.72 -9.80 5.54
C GLY A 158 1.24 -9.47 5.70
N ILE A 159 0.48 -10.44 6.19
CA ILE A 159 -0.94 -10.26 6.50
C ILE A 159 -1.10 -9.86 7.96
N VAL A 160 -1.95 -8.88 8.23
CA VAL A 160 -2.47 -8.54 9.55
C VAL A 160 -3.91 -9.04 9.59
N HIS A 161 -4.12 -10.22 10.17
CA HIS A 161 -5.44 -10.84 10.32
C HIS A 161 -6.20 -10.18 11.46
N GLU A 162 -7.50 -9.93 11.25
CA GLU A 162 -8.40 -9.42 12.28
C GLU A 162 -9.28 -10.54 12.83
N ASP A 163 -8.88 -11.18 13.94
CA ASP A 163 -9.70 -12.21 14.57
C ASP A 163 -11.05 -11.69 15.09
N ARG A 164 -11.17 -10.37 15.33
CA ARG A 164 -12.45 -9.70 15.63
C ARG A 164 -13.49 -9.80 14.52
N ASN A 165 -13.10 -10.17 13.30
CA ASN A 165 -14.04 -10.40 12.21
C ASN A 165 -14.71 -11.78 12.33
N TRP A 166 -14.37 -12.57 13.35
CA TRP A 166 -15.03 -13.81 13.73
C TRP A 166 -15.79 -13.67 15.05
N ASP A 167 -16.80 -14.52 15.23
CA ASP A 167 -17.60 -14.59 16.44
C ASP A 167 -17.03 -15.67 17.40
N PRO A 168 -17.17 -15.54 18.74
CA PRO A 168 -16.67 -16.54 19.68
C PRO A 168 -17.17 -17.95 19.38
N GLY A 169 -16.29 -18.96 19.49
CA GLY A 169 -16.62 -20.36 19.16
C GLY A 169 -16.45 -20.73 17.68
N MET A 170 -16.09 -19.78 16.80
CA MET A 170 -15.89 -20.03 15.37
C MET A 170 -14.44 -20.32 14.97
N ALA A 171 -13.61 -20.84 15.87
CA ALA A 171 -12.20 -21.15 15.57
C ALA A 171 -12.03 -22.10 14.37
N ALA A 172 -12.96 -23.07 14.22
CA ALA A 172 -12.97 -23.99 13.07
C ALA A 172 -13.30 -23.29 11.74
N ASP A 173 -14.11 -22.24 11.74
CA ASP A 173 -14.40 -21.46 10.54
C ASP A 173 -13.25 -20.50 10.21
N ALA A 174 -12.65 -19.89 11.25
CA ALA A 174 -11.46 -19.03 11.11
C ALA A 174 -10.24 -19.77 10.53
N HIS A 175 -10.17 -21.11 10.68
CA HIS A 175 -9.21 -21.94 9.94
C HIS A 175 -9.28 -21.73 8.41
N GLY A 176 -10.46 -21.41 7.87
CA GLY A 176 -10.66 -21.13 6.45
C GLY A 176 -9.83 -19.95 5.95
N ASP A 177 -9.68 -18.89 6.76
CA ASP A 177 -8.83 -17.74 6.42
C ASP A 177 -7.36 -18.15 6.28
N PHE A 178 -6.86 -18.97 7.20
CA PHE A 178 -5.47 -19.44 7.16
C PHE A 178 -5.22 -20.43 6.02
N THR A 179 -6.21 -21.25 5.68
CA THR A 179 -6.16 -22.11 4.49
C THR A 179 -6.11 -21.29 3.21
N TYR A 180 -6.89 -20.20 3.14
CA TYR A 180 -6.84 -19.26 2.03
C TYR A 180 -5.46 -18.59 1.92
N MET A 181 -4.92 -18.08 3.03
CA MET A 181 -3.58 -17.47 3.04
C MET A 181 -2.48 -18.45 2.63
N GLN A 182 -2.55 -19.72 3.05
CA GLN A 182 -1.62 -20.76 2.62
C GLN A 182 -1.65 -20.97 1.10
N SER A 183 -2.86 -21.08 0.55
CA SER A 183 -3.05 -21.40 -0.86
C SER A 183 -2.66 -20.25 -1.79
N ASN A 184 -2.85 -19.01 -1.33
CA ASN A 184 -2.70 -17.83 -2.17
C ASN A 184 -1.41 -17.04 -1.90
N TYR A 185 -0.91 -17.02 -0.65
CA TYR A 185 0.12 -16.05 -0.23
C TYR A 185 1.41 -16.69 0.29
N PHE A 186 1.36 -17.73 1.13
CA PHE A 186 2.56 -18.22 1.85
C PHE A 186 3.70 -18.72 0.94
N ASN A 187 3.37 -19.14 -0.29
CA ASN A 187 4.33 -19.61 -1.27
C ASN A 187 4.88 -18.49 -2.17
N GLN A 188 4.35 -17.27 -2.10
CA GLN A 188 4.91 -16.15 -2.85
C GLN A 188 6.31 -15.81 -2.32
N SER A 189 7.24 -15.54 -3.23
CA SER A 189 8.65 -15.31 -2.89
C SER A 189 8.87 -14.03 -2.07
N ASN A 190 7.96 -13.08 -2.18
CA ASN A 190 7.98 -11.83 -1.44
C ASN A 190 7.12 -11.87 -0.15
N TYR A 191 6.52 -13.01 0.22
CA TYR A 191 5.83 -13.15 1.50
C TYR A 191 6.82 -13.15 2.68
N LEU A 192 6.49 -12.44 3.77
CA LEU A 192 7.32 -12.35 4.96
C LEU A 192 7.39 -13.69 5.68
N LYS A 193 8.63 -14.14 5.94
CA LYS A 193 8.91 -15.37 6.68
C LYS A 193 9.86 -15.10 7.83
N THR A 194 9.72 -15.88 8.90
CA THR A 194 10.69 -15.97 10.01
C THR A 194 11.05 -17.43 10.20
N ASN A 195 12.35 -17.75 10.23
CA ASN A 195 12.84 -19.14 10.28
C ASN A 195 12.16 -20.07 9.26
N ASN A 196 11.99 -19.59 8.02
CA ASN A 196 11.28 -20.25 6.91
C ASN A 196 9.76 -20.49 7.12
N ALA A 197 9.18 -20.09 8.25
CA ALA A 197 7.74 -20.12 8.48
C ALA A 197 7.07 -18.81 8.01
N PRO A 198 5.92 -18.86 7.33
CA PRO A 198 5.12 -17.66 7.03
C PRO A 198 4.75 -16.90 8.30
N VAL A 199 4.75 -15.58 8.23
CA VAL A 199 4.37 -14.70 9.35
C VAL A 199 2.98 -14.12 9.11
N VAL A 200 2.07 -14.32 10.06
CA VAL A 200 0.76 -13.67 10.08
C VAL A 200 0.68 -12.84 11.36
N LEU A 201 0.55 -11.53 11.24
CA LEU A 201 0.22 -10.69 12.39
C LEU A 201 -1.25 -10.91 12.71
N ASN A 202 -1.62 -10.86 13.99
CA ASN A 202 -3.01 -10.80 14.41
C ASN A 202 -3.26 -9.49 15.14
N PHE A 203 -4.20 -8.68 14.66
CA PHE A 203 -4.62 -7.45 15.33
C PHE A 203 -5.52 -7.78 16.53
N GLY A 204 -4.89 -8.29 17.58
CA GLY A 204 -5.55 -8.87 18.74
C GLY A 204 -4.62 -9.84 19.49
N PRO A 205 -5.13 -10.92 20.10
CA PRO A 205 -6.49 -11.45 19.93
C PRO A 205 -7.60 -10.62 20.58
N ILE A 206 -8.70 -10.47 19.86
CA ILE A 206 -9.95 -9.83 20.33
C ILE A 206 -11.07 -10.86 20.51
N THR A 207 -11.05 -11.96 19.74
CA THR A 207 -12.07 -13.02 19.78
C THR A 207 -11.50 -14.33 20.32
N PHE A 208 -10.31 -14.75 19.86
CA PHE A 208 -9.75 -16.06 20.19
C PHE A 208 -8.66 -15.95 21.27
N HIS A 209 -9.06 -16.10 22.54
CA HIS A 209 -8.21 -15.82 23.69
C HIS A 209 -7.50 -17.05 24.29
N GLN A 210 -7.73 -18.25 23.75
CA GLN A 210 -7.16 -19.49 24.27
C GLN A 210 -6.23 -20.19 23.26
N PRO A 211 -5.07 -20.72 23.70
CA PRO A 211 -4.14 -21.44 22.82
C PRO A 211 -4.79 -22.58 22.03
N ALA A 212 -5.76 -23.28 22.61
CA ALA A 212 -6.47 -24.38 21.96
C ALA A 212 -7.29 -23.92 20.73
N GLU A 213 -7.79 -22.68 20.72
CA GLU A 213 -8.48 -22.11 19.56
C GLU A 213 -7.49 -21.88 18.41
N TRP A 214 -6.30 -21.38 18.72
CA TRP A 214 -5.22 -21.22 17.75
C TRP A 214 -4.67 -22.55 17.25
N ASP A 215 -4.65 -23.59 18.09
CA ASP A 215 -4.31 -24.94 17.65
C ASP A 215 -5.30 -25.47 16.61
N VAL A 216 -6.60 -25.19 16.77
CA VAL A 216 -7.65 -25.49 15.80
C VAL A 216 -7.47 -24.67 14.52
N ILE A 217 -7.34 -23.35 14.63
CA ILE A 217 -7.19 -22.42 13.49
C ILE A 217 -5.99 -22.80 12.62
N LEU A 218 -4.89 -23.24 13.23
CA LEU A 218 -3.66 -23.54 12.51
C LEU A 218 -3.49 -25.02 12.12
N ASN A 219 -4.44 -25.89 12.50
CA ASN A 219 -4.32 -27.33 12.32
C ASN A 219 -4.09 -27.72 10.84
N GLY A 220 -3.20 -28.66 10.58
CA GLY A 220 -2.98 -29.20 9.22
C GLY A 220 -2.29 -28.28 8.20
N LEU A 221 -1.98 -27.03 8.55
CA LEU A 221 -1.32 -26.09 7.64
C LEU A 221 0.15 -26.47 7.39
N SER A 222 0.58 -26.40 6.12
CA SER A 222 1.94 -26.64 5.63
C SER A 222 2.26 -25.70 4.44
N PRO A 223 3.22 -24.77 4.58
CA PRO A 223 4.00 -24.49 5.79
C PRO A 223 3.12 -23.91 6.91
N ARG A 224 3.31 -24.38 8.14
CA ARG A 224 2.60 -23.85 9.31
C ARG A 224 3.09 -22.41 9.60
N PRO A 225 2.20 -21.41 9.65
CA PRO A 225 2.60 -20.04 9.93
C PRO A 225 2.91 -19.83 11.41
N LYS A 226 3.63 -18.75 11.70
CA LYS A 226 3.78 -18.18 13.04
C LYS A 226 2.89 -16.95 13.18
N VAL A 227 2.12 -16.94 14.27
CA VAL A 227 1.23 -15.82 14.60
C VAL A 227 2.00 -14.80 15.43
N ILE A 228 1.88 -13.52 15.08
CA ILE A 228 2.49 -12.40 15.82
C ILE A 228 1.33 -11.57 16.39
N PRO A 229 0.88 -11.82 17.63
CA PRO A 229 -0.18 -11.03 18.22
C PRO A 229 0.30 -9.64 18.68
N LEU A 230 -0.64 -8.82 19.14
CA LEU A 230 -0.33 -7.56 19.82
C LEU A 230 0.53 -7.79 21.07
N TYR A 231 1.23 -6.75 21.49
CA TYR A 231 2.06 -6.76 22.70
C TYR A 231 1.28 -7.22 23.94
N GLY A 232 1.75 -8.28 24.61
CA GLY A 232 1.17 -8.83 25.83
C GLY A 232 0.25 -10.03 25.62
N PHE A 233 0.09 -10.51 24.38
CA PHE A 233 -0.91 -11.52 24.03
C PHE A 233 -0.33 -12.89 23.63
N THR A 234 0.98 -13.13 23.74
CA THR A 234 1.60 -14.44 23.46
C THR A 234 0.91 -15.59 24.20
N SER A 235 0.50 -15.39 25.46
CA SER A 235 -0.15 -16.44 26.26
C SER A 235 -1.51 -16.87 25.73
N GLN A 236 -2.22 -15.98 25.03
CA GLN A 236 -3.53 -16.27 24.43
C GLN A 236 -3.40 -17.04 23.12
N VAL A 237 -2.35 -16.76 22.34
CA VAL A 237 -2.03 -17.51 21.11
C VAL A 237 -1.37 -18.86 21.42
N GLY A 238 -0.60 -18.91 22.51
CA GLY A 238 0.20 -20.06 22.91
C GLY A 238 1.62 -20.01 22.31
N SER A 239 2.63 -20.31 23.13
CA SER A 239 4.05 -20.20 22.75
C SER A 239 4.46 -21.08 21.57
N ASN A 240 3.74 -22.18 21.32
CA ASN A 240 3.99 -23.04 20.15
C ASN A 240 3.52 -22.41 18.84
N ASN A 241 2.50 -21.55 18.89
CA ASN A 241 1.89 -20.89 17.73
C ASN A 241 2.47 -19.50 17.50
N ALA A 242 2.76 -18.79 18.59
CA ALA A 242 3.34 -17.46 18.54
C ALA A 242 4.77 -17.48 17.94
N GLY A 243 5.12 -16.41 17.22
CA GLY A 243 6.45 -16.17 16.66
C GLY A 243 7.13 -14.90 17.17
N GLY A 244 6.49 -14.17 18.07
CA GLY A 244 6.89 -12.82 18.50
C GLY A 244 5.68 -11.96 18.81
N GLU A 245 5.86 -10.65 18.92
CA GLU A 245 4.77 -9.70 19.18
C GLU A 245 5.04 -8.36 18.50
N PHE A 246 3.99 -7.54 18.35
CA PHE A 246 4.10 -6.17 17.86
C PHE A 246 3.24 -5.18 18.68
N PRO A 247 3.68 -3.94 18.94
CA PRO A 247 2.88 -2.92 19.56
C PRO A 247 2.04 -2.16 18.53
N TRP A 248 0.97 -1.51 19.00
CA TRP A 248 0.17 -0.55 18.23
C TRP A 248 0.32 0.88 18.79
N ILE A 249 -0.62 1.74 18.42
CA ILE A 249 -0.82 3.08 18.96
C ILE A 249 -1.69 2.96 20.22
N TYR A 250 -1.17 3.44 21.35
CA TYR A 250 -1.83 3.34 22.65
C TYR A 250 -2.07 4.72 23.25
N GLN A 251 -3.18 4.88 23.99
CA GLN A 251 -3.52 6.11 24.70
C GLN A 251 -2.39 6.60 25.61
N ASP A 252 -1.73 5.68 26.33
CA ASP A 252 -0.56 5.97 27.18
C ASP A 252 0.72 6.05 26.33
N HIS A 253 0.72 6.97 25.37
CA HIS A 253 1.85 7.29 24.53
C HIS A 253 2.87 8.17 25.27
N PRO A 254 4.19 7.92 25.13
CA PRO A 254 4.82 6.78 24.47
C PRO A 254 5.13 5.61 25.42
N THR A 255 4.58 5.61 26.64
CA THR A 255 4.93 4.67 27.73
C THR A 255 4.85 3.21 27.31
N VAL A 256 3.72 2.77 26.73
CA VAL A 256 3.54 1.36 26.33
C VAL A 256 4.57 0.93 25.28
N VAL A 257 4.88 1.81 24.31
CA VAL A 257 5.89 1.53 23.28
C VAL A 257 7.30 1.49 23.88
N ASN A 258 7.61 2.38 24.83
CA ASN A 258 8.89 2.34 25.55
C ASN A 258 9.05 1.02 26.32
N ASN A 259 7.99 0.56 26.99
CA ASN A 259 7.99 -0.71 27.72
C ASN A 259 8.23 -1.88 26.75
N TYR A 260 7.53 -1.92 25.61
CA TYR A 260 7.77 -2.90 24.57
C TYR A 260 9.23 -2.91 24.10
N TYR A 261 9.81 -1.74 23.80
CA TYR A 261 11.20 -1.64 23.34
C TYR A 261 12.22 -2.10 24.39
N ALA A 262 11.95 -1.92 25.68
CA ALA A 262 12.81 -2.41 26.75
C ALA A 262 12.92 -3.95 26.79
N GLN A 263 11.90 -4.65 26.29
CA GLN A 263 11.86 -6.11 26.23
C GLN A 263 11.92 -6.68 24.81
N ALA A 264 12.12 -5.86 23.78
CA ALA A 264 12.06 -6.30 22.38
C ALA A 264 12.94 -7.52 22.08
N GLY A 265 14.11 -7.62 22.73
CA GLY A 265 15.03 -8.73 22.55
C GLY A 265 14.55 -10.08 23.11
N SER A 266 13.43 -10.13 23.85
CA SER A 266 12.85 -11.39 24.34
C SER A 266 11.94 -12.08 23.32
N PHE A 267 11.54 -11.37 22.25
CA PHE A 267 10.65 -11.89 21.22
C PHE A 267 11.45 -12.49 20.05
N PRO A 268 11.11 -13.71 19.57
CA PRO A 268 11.80 -14.29 18.41
C PRO A 268 11.69 -13.41 17.16
N LEU A 269 10.52 -12.79 16.95
CA LEU A 269 10.32 -11.71 15.98
C LEU A 269 9.70 -10.50 16.69
N SER A 270 10.52 -9.49 16.99
CA SER A 270 10.05 -8.19 17.47
C SER A 270 9.82 -7.23 16.31
N ILE A 271 8.63 -6.63 16.24
CA ILE A 271 8.24 -5.61 15.27
C ILE A 271 7.95 -4.32 16.05
N GLY A 272 8.70 -3.25 15.80
CA GLY A 272 8.44 -1.94 16.40
C GLY A 272 7.37 -1.15 15.65
N VAL A 273 6.96 -0.01 16.20
CA VAL A 273 5.92 0.85 15.62
C VAL A 273 6.36 2.32 15.59
N VAL A 274 6.01 2.99 14.50
CA VAL A 274 6.12 4.44 14.30
C VAL A 274 4.76 4.96 13.84
N TYR A 275 4.33 6.08 14.40
CA TYR A 275 3.07 6.72 14.04
C TYR A 275 3.22 8.24 14.17
N PRO A 276 2.50 9.02 13.35
CA PRO A 276 2.66 10.48 13.32
C PRO A 276 1.91 11.19 14.45
N GLY A 277 0.93 10.51 15.03
CA GLY A 277 0.00 10.99 16.05
C GLY A 277 -1.24 10.10 16.02
N PHE A 278 -2.30 10.52 16.68
CA PHE A 278 -3.60 9.87 16.65
C PHE A 278 -4.68 10.91 16.85
N ASN A 279 -5.56 11.08 15.88
CA ASN A 279 -6.63 12.07 15.92
C ASN A 279 -7.84 11.55 15.15
N SER A 280 -8.61 10.69 15.82
CA SER A 280 -9.68 9.94 15.20
C SER A 280 -10.88 10.81 14.84
N PHE A 281 -11.49 10.50 13.70
CA PHE A 281 -12.72 11.13 13.25
C PHE A 281 -13.96 10.46 13.85
N TYR A 282 -13.86 9.36 14.59
CA TYR A 282 -15.00 8.55 15.03
C TYR A 282 -16.11 9.38 15.69
N ALA A 283 -15.78 10.20 16.69
CA ALA A 283 -16.77 11.04 17.37
C ALA A 283 -17.45 12.05 16.41
N ALA A 284 -16.69 12.72 15.55
CA ALA A 284 -17.24 13.64 14.55
C ALA A 284 -17.98 12.93 13.41
N GLY A 285 -17.60 11.67 13.16
CA GLY A 285 -18.17 10.71 12.23
C GLY A 285 -19.43 10.04 12.74
N GLY A 286 -19.81 10.28 14.01
CA GLY A 286 -20.94 9.61 14.66
C GLY A 286 -20.76 8.10 14.78
N ALA A 287 -19.52 7.63 14.86
CA ALA A 287 -19.16 6.22 14.94
C ALA A 287 -18.49 5.92 16.29
N ASP A 288 -18.57 4.67 16.72
CA ASP A 288 -17.88 4.21 17.93
C ASP A 288 -16.38 4.09 17.67
N GLY A 289 -15.58 4.49 18.65
CA GLY A 289 -14.13 4.38 18.58
C GLY A 289 -13.41 5.19 19.65
N PRO A 290 -12.07 5.15 19.68
CA PRO A 290 -11.27 5.89 20.63
C PRO A 290 -11.55 7.40 20.60
N THR A 291 -11.69 8.01 21.78
CA THR A 291 -11.92 9.46 21.95
C THR A 291 -10.68 10.22 22.45
N TRP A 292 -9.60 9.51 22.74
CA TRP A 292 -8.31 10.09 23.10
C TRP A 292 -7.52 10.49 21.86
N GLN A 293 -6.50 11.34 22.05
CA GLN A 293 -5.68 11.87 20.98
C GLN A 293 -4.21 11.86 21.37
N ILE A 294 -3.35 11.71 20.36
CA ILE A 294 -1.90 11.94 20.46
C ILE A 294 -1.56 13.07 19.49
N PRO A 295 -1.05 14.22 19.97
CA PRO A 295 -0.75 15.34 19.09
C PRO A 295 0.38 14.98 18.12
N PHE A 296 0.25 15.48 16.89
CA PHE A 296 1.29 15.34 15.86
C PHE A 296 2.53 16.19 16.15
N ASN A 297 2.33 17.35 16.80
CA ASN A 297 3.37 18.36 17.06
C ASN A 297 4.13 18.74 15.78
N GLY A 298 3.38 19.08 14.72
CA GLY A 298 3.92 19.16 13.36
C GLY A 298 4.33 17.76 12.91
N THR A 299 5.63 17.54 12.71
CA THR A 299 6.20 16.20 12.47
C THR A 299 6.99 15.67 13.67
N GLY A 300 6.94 16.35 14.81
CA GLY A 300 7.76 16.06 15.98
C GLY A 300 7.48 14.69 16.61
N THR A 301 6.20 14.30 16.71
CA THR A 301 5.82 12.99 17.25
C THR A 301 6.31 11.86 16.32
N PHE A 302 6.08 11.98 15.02
CA PHE A 302 6.59 11.04 14.02
C PHE A 302 8.12 10.87 14.11
N SER A 303 8.85 11.99 14.11
CA SER A 303 10.31 12.01 14.18
C SER A 303 10.83 11.32 15.46
N THR A 304 10.22 11.62 16.60
CA THR A 304 10.58 11.03 17.91
C THR A 304 10.33 9.54 17.94
N MET A 305 9.18 9.08 17.42
CA MET A 305 8.86 7.66 17.39
C MET A 305 9.77 6.89 16.44
N LEU A 306 10.14 7.48 15.30
CA LEU A 306 11.12 6.89 14.39
C LEU A 306 12.52 6.77 15.02
N ASP A 307 12.98 7.79 15.75
CA ASP A 307 14.24 7.71 16.49
C ASP A 307 14.23 6.60 17.54
N LYS A 308 13.12 6.48 18.30
CA LYS A 308 12.94 5.38 19.27
C LYS A 308 12.99 4.02 18.59
N ALA A 309 12.29 3.84 17.47
CA ALA A 309 12.25 2.57 16.75
C ALA A 309 13.64 2.20 16.19
N LEU A 310 14.35 3.16 15.59
CA LEU A 310 15.70 2.96 15.06
C LEU A 310 16.73 2.64 16.18
N GLY A 311 16.61 3.28 17.34
CA GLY A 311 17.46 3.03 18.50
C GLY A 311 17.12 1.75 19.30
N SER A 312 16.01 1.09 18.99
CA SER A 312 15.57 -0.11 19.71
C SER A 312 16.19 -1.41 19.18
N GLY A 313 15.98 -2.52 19.90
CA GLY A 313 16.42 -3.86 19.50
C GLY A 313 15.57 -4.55 18.42
N VAL A 314 14.55 -3.89 17.85
CA VAL A 314 13.63 -4.56 16.91
C VAL A 314 14.24 -4.87 15.55
N ASN A 315 13.75 -5.91 14.88
CA ASN A 315 14.22 -6.33 13.55
C ASN A 315 13.40 -5.71 12.41
N ILE A 316 12.12 -5.46 12.66
CA ILE A 316 11.19 -4.82 11.71
C ILE A 316 10.62 -3.58 12.40
N ILE A 317 10.44 -2.49 11.67
CA ILE A 317 9.70 -1.30 12.10
C ILE A 317 8.48 -1.19 11.20
N GLN A 318 7.29 -1.20 11.79
CA GLN A 318 6.06 -0.88 11.09
C GLN A 318 5.71 0.61 11.23
N PHE A 319 5.10 1.17 10.18
CA PHE A 319 4.57 2.54 10.18
C PHE A 319 3.05 2.46 10.19
N ALA A 320 2.47 2.83 11.34
CA ALA A 320 1.04 2.84 11.61
C ALA A 320 0.50 4.28 11.45
N THR A 321 -0.12 4.64 10.34
CA THR A 321 -0.46 3.80 9.17
C THR A 321 -0.17 4.56 7.87
N TRP A 322 -0.18 3.86 6.74
CA TRP A 322 -0.21 4.52 5.44
C TRP A 322 -1.43 5.45 5.34
N ASN A 323 -2.63 4.88 5.47
CA ASN A 323 -3.88 5.49 5.03
C ASN A 323 -5.07 5.27 5.98
N ASP A 324 -4.89 5.01 7.28
CA ASP A 324 -6.03 5.09 8.21
C ASP A 324 -6.46 6.54 8.50
N TYR A 325 -7.20 7.10 7.54
CA TYR A 325 -7.77 8.43 7.60
C TYR A 325 -8.83 8.58 8.70
N GLY A 326 -9.49 7.48 9.07
CA GLY A 326 -10.53 7.47 10.11
C GLY A 326 -9.94 7.61 11.50
N GLU A 327 -8.79 6.98 11.77
CA GLU A 327 -8.03 7.18 13.01
C GLU A 327 -7.13 8.42 12.99
N GLY A 328 -6.88 8.98 11.80
CA GLY A 328 -5.99 10.12 11.64
C GLY A 328 -4.56 9.77 12.01
N THR A 329 -4.08 8.62 11.55
CA THR A 329 -2.71 8.11 11.80
C THR A 329 -1.89 8.05 10.51
N ILE A 330 -2.37 8.72 9.46
CA ILE A 330 -1.87 8.65 8.09
C ILE A 330 -0.45 9.18 7.90
N ILE A 331 0.34 8.51 7.07
CA ILE A 331 1.62 9.02 6.53
C ILE A 331 1.58 9.23 5.02
N GLU A 332 0.54 8.71 4.34
CA GLU A 332 0.24 9.03 2.94
C GLU A 332 0.13 10.55 2.76
N PRO A 333 0.65 11.14 1.66
CA PRO A 333 0.62 12.58 1.49
C PRO A 333 -0.79 13.18 1.55
N THR A 334 -0.94 14.18 2.41
CA THR A 334 -2.17 14.97 2.56
C THR A 334 -1.94 16.44 2.24
N ASP A 335 -3.01 17.22 2.19
CA ASP A 335 -2.89 18.67 2.04
C ASP A 335 -2.22 19.33 3.26
N GLU A 336 -2.38 18.76 4.45
CA GLU A 336 -1.86 19.30 5.70
C GLU A 336 -0.37 19.05 5.87
N TYR A 337 0.11 17.87 5.46
CA TYR A 337 1.49 17.45 5.70
C TYR A 337 2.34 17.28 4.43
N GLY A 338 1.74 17.31 3.24
CA GLY A 338 2.45 17.06 1.99
C GLY A 338 3.27 15.78 2.08
N TYR A 339 4.54 15.84 1.70
CA TYR A 339 5.46 14.69 1.78
C TYR A 339 6.28 14.64 3.08
N SER A 340 5.97 15.46 4.09
CA SER A 340 6.87 15.69 5.23
C SER A 340 7.21 14.41 6.02
N PHE A 341 6.27 13.47 6.20
CA PHE A 341 6.57 12.19 6.85
C PHE A 341 7.49 11.32 5.98
N LEU A 342 7.24 11.25 4.68
CA LEU A 342 8.06 10.46 3.76
C LEU A 342 9.47 11.03 3.59
N THR A 343 9.63 12.36 3.59
CA THR A 343 10.95 12.98 3.54
C THR A 343 11.73 12.81 4.85
N ILE A 344 11.05 12.77 5.99
CA ILE A 344 11.68 12.38 7.27
C ILE A 344 12.14 10.92 7.22
N MET A 345 11.35 10.02 6.64
CA MET A 345 11.78 8.63 6.41
C MET A 345 13.01 8.59 5.52
N GLN A 346 13.01 9.28 4.37
CA GLN A 346 14.17 9.33 3.47
C GLN A 346 15.44 9.78 4.20
N GLN A 347 15.35 10.84 4.99
CA GLN A 347 16.47 11.39 5.76
C GLN A 347 16.97 10.41 6.85
N LYS A 348 16.08 9.95 7.73
CA LYS A 348 16.46 9.12 8.89
C LYS A 348 16.84 7.70 8.51
N LEU A 349 16.31 7.18 7.40
CA LEU A 349 16.68 5.88 6.86
C LEU A 349 17.90 5.98 5.92
N GLY A 350 18.39 7.16 5.58
CA GLY A 350 19.53 7.33 4.67
C GLY A 350 19.25 6.86 3.25
N VAL A 351 18.02 7.08 2.76
CA VAL A 351 17.64 6.82 1.37
C VAL A 351 18.28 7.90 0.48
N PRO A 352 18.94 7.56 -0.65
CA PRO A 352 19.65 8.53 -1.49
C PRO A 352 18.70 9.28 -2.47
N TYR A 353 17.46 9.51 -2.05
CA TYR A 353 16.43 10.21 -2.80
C TYR A 353 15.74 11.23 -1.90
N GLY A 354 15.05 12.20 -2.51
CA GLY A 354 14.39 13.26 -1.81
C GLY A 354 12.94 13.43 -2.23
N GLN A 355 12.40 14.61 -1.92
CA GLN A 355 11.04 14.98 -2.31
C GLN A 355 10.83 14.99 -3.82
N HIS A 356 11.88 15.25 -4.62
CA HIS A 356 11.82 15.25 -6.08
C HIS A 356 11.27 13.94 -6.62
N GLU A 357 11.78 12.80 -6.16
CA GLU A 357 11.30 11.49 -6.61
C GLU A 357 9.85 11.20 -6.19
N LEU A 358 9.44 11.67 -5.01
CA LEU A 358 8.04 11.56 -4.57
C LEU A 358 7.12 12.39 -5.47
N GLU A 359 7.57 13.57 -5.92
CA GLU A 359 6.85 14.40 -6.88
C GLU A 359 6.82 13.79 -8.29
N LEU A 360 7.88 13.09 -8.73
CA LEU A 360 7.86 12.32 -9.97
C LEU A 360 6.79 11.22 -9.96
N VAL A 361 6.62 10.52 -8.84
CA VAL A 361 5.53 9.54 -8.66
C VAL A 361 4.16 10.20 -8.79
N THR A 362 3.97 11.37 -8.17
CA THR A 362 2.73 12.15 -8.31
C THR A 362 2.50 12.62 -9.74
N ARG A 363 3.55 13.00 -10.48
CA ARG A 363 3.45 13.35 -11.90
C ARG A 363 3.00 12.17 -12.75
N LEU A 364 3.50 10.96 -12.49
CA LEU A 364 3.01 9.73 -13.12
C LEU A 364 1.52 9.53 -12.83
N TYR A 365 1.10 9.58 -11.56
CA TYR A 365 -0.31 9.44 -11.18
C TYR A 365 -1.22 10.46 -11.89
N ASN A 366 -0.83 11.75 -11.88
CA ASN A 366 -1.60 12.79 -12.56
C ASN A 366 -1.68 12.56 -14.07
N ALA A 367 -0.59 12.10 -14.69
CA ALA A 367 -0.57 11.78 -16.12
C ALA A 367 -1.47 10.57 -16.45
N ARG A 368 -1.51 9.54 -15.58
CA ARG A 368 -2.45 8.41 -15.73
C ARG A 368 -3.88 8.91 -15.82
N LYS A 369 -4.28 9.77 -14.89
CA LYS A 369 -5.63 10.35 -14.85
C LYS A 369 -5.91 11.26 -16.04
N GLN A 370 -4.97 12.13 -16.40
CA GLN A 370 -5.11 13.05 -17.54
C GLN A 370 -5.27 12.32 -18.88
N TYR A 371 -4.52 11.22 -19.08
CA TYR A 371 -4.47 10.50 -20.35
C TYR A 371 -5.21 9.14 -20.31
N ALA A 372 -6.20 8.97 -19.42
CA ALA A 372 -6.90 7.70 -19.22
C ALA A 372 -7.48 7.10 -20.52
N GLY A 373 -7.95 7.95 -21.45
CA GLY A 373 -8.49 7.53 -22.75
C GLY A 373 -7.45 7.35 -23.87
N ASN A 374 -6.16 7.60 -23.62
CA ASN A 374 -5.12 7.56 -24.65
C ASN A 374 -4.21 6.35 -24.47
N GLY A 375 -4.54 5.24 -25.15
CA GLY A 375 -3.79 3.98 -25.04
C GLY A 375 -2.29 4.09 -25.38
N SER A 376 -1.91 4.95 -26.32
CA SER A 376 -0.50 5.15 -26.68
C SER A 376 0.28 5.84 -25.57
N VAL A 377 -0.30 6.85 -24.92
CA VAL A 377 0.34 7.52 -23.77
C VAL A 377 0.33 6.60 -22.55
N GLN A 378 -0.71 5.79 -22.35
CA GLN A 378 -0.73 4.79 -21.27
C GLN A 378 0.41 3.76 -21.39
N GLN A 379 0.80 3.38 -22.60
CA GLN A 379 1.99 2.53 -22.81
C GLN A 379 3.28 3.23 -22.40
N GLN A 380 3.43 4.53 -22.70
CA GLN A 380 4.56 5.33 -22.21
C GLN A 380 4.55 5.43 -20.67
N LEU A 381 3.39 5.59 -20.04
CA LEU A 381 3.28 5.64 -18.59
C LEU A 381 3.58 4.29 -17.92
N ASN A 382 3.28 3.15 -18.57
CA ASN A 382 3.76 1.83 -18.12
C ASN A 382 5.29 1.76 -18.10
N GLN A 383 5.94 2.36 -19.11
CA GLN A 383 7.40 2.46 -19.15
C GLN A 383 7.94 3.38 -18.05
N VAL A 384 7.27 4.51 -17.78
CA VAL A 384 7.61 5.39 -16.65
C VAL A 384 7.51 4.64 -15.32
N PHE A 385 6.42 3.90 -15.09
CA PHE A 385 6.26 3.06 -13.90
C PHE A 385 7.43 2.07 -13.75
N THR A 386 7.77 1.38 -14.84
CA THR A 386 8.89 0.42 -14.87
C THR A 386 10.23 1.08 -14.54
N TYR A 387 10.49 2.26 -15.10
CA TYR A 387 11.70 3.03 -14.78
C TYR A 387 11.74 3.42 -13.30
N LEU A 388 10.64 3.90 -12.73
CA LEU A 388 10.57 4.25 -11.31
C LEU A 388 10.73 3.01 -10.41
N ALA A 389 10.13 1.87 -10.77
CA ALA A 389 10.28 0.60 -10.06
C ALA A 389 11.74 0.09 -10.08
N ASN A 390 12.46 0.35 -11.16
CA ASN A 390 13.88 0.02 -11.34
C ASN A 390 14.85 1.08 -10.81
N LEU A 391 14.35 2.10 -10.09
CA LEU A 391 15.15 3.22 -9.58
C LEU A 391 15.84 4.07 -10.67
N GLN A 392 15.36 4.01 -11.91
CA GLN A 392 15.83 4.78 -13.06
C GLN A 392 15.09 6.13 -13.16
N THR A 393 15.18 6.95 -12.11
CA THR A 393 14.42 8.20 -11.96
C THR A 393 14.64 9.18 -13.12
N GLY A 394 15.88 9.31 -13.61
CA GLY A 394 16.19 10.16 -14.76
C GLY A 394 15.50 9.70 -16.06
N ASN A 395 15.40 8.39 -16.30
CA ASN A 395 14.69 7.86 -17.47
C ASN A 395 13.19 8.09 -17.36
N ALA A 396 12.62 7.88 -16.17
CA ALA A 396 11.22 8.14 -15.88
C ALA A 396 10.87 9.62 -16.12
N GLU A 397 11.68 10.54 -15.59
CA GLU A 397 11.48 11.97 -15.74
C GLU A 397 11.58 12.43 -17.19
N ASN A 398 12.60 11.97 -17.93
CA ASN A 398 12.77 12.28 -19.35
C ASN A 398 11.55 11.84 -20.18
N LEU A 399 11.02 10.65 -19.91
CA LEU A 399 9.84 10.15 -20.62
C LEU A 399 8.57 10.93 -20.22
N LEU A 400 8.39 11.26 -18.93
CA LEU A 400 7.29 12.11 -18.48
C LEU A 400 7.31 13.50 -19.13
N ASN A 401 8.49 14.06 -19.41
CA ASN A 401 8.65 15.37 -20.06
C ASN A 401 8.29 15.35 -21.56
N THR A 402 8.18 14.17 -22.19
CA THR A 402 8.06 14.00 -23.64
C THR A 402 6.84 13.18 -24.07
N LEU A 403 5.89 12.95 -23.15
CA LEU A 403 4.66 12.19 -23.39
C LEU A 403 3.94 12.65 -24.66
N GLY A 404 3.46 11.70 -25.47
CA GLY A 404 2.73 11.98 -26.71
C GLY A 404 3.59 12.41 -27.91
N GLY A 405 4.92 12.47 -27.78
CA GLY A 405 5.82 12.83 -28.88
C GLY A 405 5.91 14.34 -29.11
N SER A 406 6.70 15.00 -28.25
CA SER A 406 7.15 16.41 -28.36
C SER A 406 6.05 17.45 -28.63
N ASN A 407 5.30 17.78 -27.58
CA ASN A 407 5.06 19.16 -27.16
C ASN A 407 5.25 19.17 -25.64
N PRO A 408 5.96 20.14 -25.04
CA PRO A 408 5.96 20.25 -23.59
C PRO A 408 4.50 20.34 -23.14
N PRO A 409 4.08 19.59 -22.10
CA PRO A 409 2.76 19.81 -21.53
C PRO A 409 2.66 21.31 -21.20
N PRO A 410 1.46 21.92 -21.22
CA PRO A 410 1.31 23.24 -20.63
C PRO A 410 1.97 23.12 -19.27
N THR A 411 2.86 24.05 -18.93
CA THR A 411 3.28 24.25 -17.55
C THR A 411 2.00 24.54 -16.79
N GLY A 412 1.30 23.48 -16.39
CA GLY A 412 0.20 23.52 -15.45
C GLY A 412 0.84 24.22 -14.29
N THR A 413 0.38 25.44 -14.03
CA THR A 413 0.93 26.33 -13.04
C THR A 413 1.18 25.50 -11.80
N GLY A 414 2.45 25.14 -11.63
CA GLY A 414 2.98 24.80 -10.34
C GLY A 414 2.61 26.02 -9.54
N VAL A 415 1.60 25.88 -8.69
CA VAL A 415 1.48 26.77 -7.56
C VAL A 415 2.79 26.53 -6.83
N LEU A 416 3.77 27.39 -7.14
CA LEU A 416 4.85 27.72 -6.24
C LEU A 416 4.13 28.18 -4.98
N ILE A 417 3.81 27.24 -4.10
CA ILE A 417 3.61 27.55 -2.70
C ILE A 417 5.01 27.98 -2.27
N LYS A 418 5.27 29.29 -2.40
CA LYS A 418 6.33 29.93 -1.65
C LYS A 418 6.04 29.57 -0.20
N ASN A 419 6.82 28.65 0.36
CA ASN A 419 6.81 28.34 1.78
C ASN A 419 6.99 29.65 2.54
N LYS A 420 5.88 30.21 3.02
CA LYS A 420 5.85 31.46 3.78
C LYS A 420 5.81 31.17 5.28
N TRP A 421 6.57 30.15 5.71
CA TRP A 421 6.78 29.81 7.12
C TRP A 421 8.21 29.34 7.35
N ALA A 422 9.16 30.24 7.09
CA ALA A 422 10.56 30.08 7.50
C ALA A 422 11.17 31.44 7.84
N LYS A 423 10.51 32.23 8.70
CA LYS A 423 11.14 33.28 9.49
C LYS A 423 10.38 33.40 10.81
N HIS A 424 11.13 33.64 11.89
CA HIS A 424 10.75 33.76 13.32
C HIS A 424 11.11 32.54 14.16
N LEU A 425 12.42 32.37 14.39
CA LEU A 425 13.01 31.82 15.61
C LEU A 425 14.50 32.15 15.60
N PHE A 426 14.80 33.43 15.84
CA PHE A 426 16.06 33.95 16.37
C PHE A 426 15.75 35.36 16.91
N VAL A 427 15.33 35.43 18.16
CA VAL A 427 15.87 36.23 19.27
C VAL A 427 15.30 35.62 20.56
#